data_AF-A0A644ZS23-F1
#
_entry.id   AF-A0A644ZS23-F1
#
_cell.length_a   1.000
_cell.length_b   1.000
_cell.length_c   1.000
_cell.angle_alpha   90.00
_cell.angle_beta   90.00
_cell.angle_gamma   90.00
#
_symmetry.space_group_name_H-M   'P 1'
#
loop_
_entity.id
_entity.type
_entity.pdbx_description
1 polymer ?
#
loop_
_entity_poly.entity_id
_entity_poly.type
_entity_poly.pdbx_seq_one_letter_code
_entity_poly.pdbx_strand_id
1 'polypeptide(L)'
;MNFSLLPASSGAIHLVIAPHAGTGLITETAARLALAGQVRVLDCGNRFNVYPVAKAVRRLTTEMDPVLDRILLSRAFTCYQVLALLRQETSPKPAPILVVDLLATFLDENIPLAESRRLLDHSLYEIERLSQAAPVLITVKPLLTLSADRASLLEVLIQTATAVYRLEDPALLPEPQLQGMLFSAD
;
A
#
# COMPACT_ATOMS: atom_id res chain seq x y z
N MET A 1 5.56 -10.24 -14.40
CA MET A 1 6.48 -9.63 -13.41
C MET A 1 6.45 -10.48 -12.15
N ASN A 2 7.61 -10.86 -11.60
CA ASN A 2 7.70 -11.61 -10.35
C ASN A 2 7.35 -10.65 -9.19
N PHE A 3 6.13 -10.75 -8.67
CA PHE A 3 5.53 -9.81 -7.71
C PHE A 3 5.78 -10.17 -6.23
N SER A 4 6.97 -10.68 -5.88
CA SER A 4 7.29 -10.91 -4.47
C SER A 4 7.76 -9.62 -3.78
N LEU A 5 6.91 -8.58 -3.81
CA LEU A 5 7.12 -7.34 -3.04
C LEU A 5 6.68 -7.48 -1.58
N LEU A 6 6.07 -8.62 -1.22
CA LEU A 6 5.83 -8.94 0.19
C LEU A 6 7.13 -9.31 0.89
N PRO A 7 7.36 -8.79 2.10
CA PRO A 7 8.43 -9.27 2.93
C PRO A 7 8.21 -10.75 3.26
N ALA A 8 9.25 -11.58 3.05
CA ALA A 8 9.18 -13.01 3.34
C ALA A 8 9.35 -13.31 4.85
N SER A 9 9.77 -12.34 5.65
CA SER A 9 10.10 -12.49 7.07
C SER A 9 9.24 -11.61 7.98
N SER A 10 8.98 -12.10 9.19
CA SER A 10 8.51 -11.27 10.30
C SER A 10 9.47 -10.11 10.57
N GLY A 11 8.95 -9.01 11.11
CA GLY A 11 9.66 -7.77 11.40
C GLY A 11 9.82 -6.82 10.21
N ALA A 12 9.46 -7.24 8.99
CA ALA A 12 9.69 -6.43 7.80
C ALA A 12 8.47 -5.61 7.38
N ILE A 13 8.71 -4.33 7.10
CA ILE A 13 7.75 -3.35 6.59
C ILE A 13 8.24 -2.92 5.21
N HIS A 14 7.51 -3.27 4.16
CA HIS A 14 7.81 -2.79 2.81
C HIS A 14 6.90 -1.63 2.46
N LEU A 15 7.48 -0.56 1.93
CA LEU A 15 6.77 0.59 1.39
C LEU A 15 6.83 0.57 -0.14
N VAL A 16 5.67 0.69 -0.78
CA VAL A 16 5.56 0.85 -2.23
C VAL A 16 4.93 2.21 -2.53
N ILE A 17 5.72 3.07 -3.18
CA ILE A 17 5.26 4.34 -3.73
C ILE A 17 4.92 4.08 -5.20
N ALA A 18 3.64 4.11 -5.56
CA ALA A 18 3.19 3.70 -6.90
C ALA A 18 1.95 4.45 -7.37
N PRO A 19 1.83 4.76 -8.67
CA PRO A 19 0.62 5.31 -9.26
C PRO A 19 -0.63 4.55 -8.80
N HIS A 20 -1.72 5.28 -8.54
CA HIS A 20 -2.96 4.74 -7.97
C HIS A 20 -2.74 3.90 -6.70
N ALA A 21 -1.74 4.28 -5.89
CA ALA A 21 -1.33 3.58 -4.67
C ALA A 21 -1.10 2.07 -4.86
N GLY A 22 -0.64 1.66 -6.05
CA GLY A 22 -0.32 0.26 -6.34
C GLY A 22 -1.54 -0.67 -6.37
N THR A 23 -2.73 -0.19 -6.73
CA THR A 23 -3.98 -0.99 -6.73
C THR A 23 -3.83 -2.35 -7.44
N GLY A 24 -3.17 -2.40 -8.60
CA GLY A 24 -2.91 -3.64 -9.33
C GLY A 24 -2.00 -4.61 -8.59
N LEU A 25 -0.93 -4.09 -7.97
CA LEU A 25 -0.03 -4.86 -7.10
C LEU A 25 -0.80 -5.45 -5.93
N ILE A 26 -1.50 -4.61 -5.15
CA ILE A 26 -2.27 -5.03 -3.98
C ILE A 26 -3.29 -6.11 -4.33
N THR A 27 -3.96 -5.99 -5.48
CA THR A 27 -4.93 -6.97 -5.97
C THR A 27 -4.29 -8.36 -6.13
N GLU A 28 -3.17 -8.43 -6.85
CA GLU A 28 -2.48 -9.69 -7.11
C GLU A 28 -1.83 -10.25 -5.83
N THR A 29 -1.26 -9.37 -5.01
CA THR A 29 -0.66 -9.71 -3.71
C THR A 29 -1.70 -10.30 -2.75
N ALA A 30 -2.87 -9.68 -2.61
CA ALA A 30 -3.94 -10.17 -1.75
C ALA A 30 -4.45 -11.55 -2.20
N ALA A 31 -4.66 -11.74 -3.51
CA ALA A 31 -5.10 -13.03 -4.05
C ALA A 31 -4.09 -14.15 -3.78
N ARG A 32 -2.79 -13.87 -3.95
CA ARG A 32 -1.72 -14.85 -3.67
C ARG A 32 -1.58 -15.19 -2.20
N LEU A 33 -1.65 -14.18 -1.33
CA LEU A 33 -1.61 -14.41 0.11
C LEU A 33 -2.81 -15.23 0.58
N ALA A 34 -4.01 -14.93 0.07
CA ALA A 34 -5.23 -15.63 0.42
C ALA A 34 -5.17 -17.15 0.10
N LEU A 35 -4.44 -17.53 -0.96
CA LEU A 35 -4.18 -18.95 -1.28
C LEU A 35 -3.35 -19.62 -0.18
N ALA A 36 -2.36 -18.91 0.37
CA ALA A 36 -1.46 -19.42 1.40
C ALA A 36 -2.08 -19.37 2.82
N GLY A 37 -2.99 -18.43 3.09
CA GLY A 37 -3.62 -18.29 4.40
C GLY A 37 -4.40 -16.99 4.54
N GLN A 38 -4.72 -16.62 5.78
CA GLN A 38 -5.41 -15.36 6.06
C GLN A 38 -4.54 -14.15 5.69
N VAL A 39 -5.16 -13.11 5.15
CA VAL A 39 -4.56 -11.80 4.88
C VAL A 39 -5.47 -10.71 5.40
N ARG A 40 -4.88 -9.67 5.98
CA ARG A 40 -5.60 -8.49 6.46
C ARG A 40 -5.36 -7.34 5.50
N VAL A 41 -6.42 -6.60 5.21
CA VAL A 41 -6.37 -5.42 4.35
C VAL A 41 -6.95 -4.24 5.12
N LEU A 42 -6.13 -3.22 5.36
CA LEU A 42 -6.56 -1.93 5.87
C LEU A 42 -6.55 -0.93 4.71
N ASP A 43 -7.73 -0.58 4.21
CA ASP A 43 -7.90 0.32 3.06
C ASP A 43 -8.20 1.75 3.54
N CYS A 44 -7.18 2.61 3.43
CA CYS A 44 -7.24 4.01 3.84
C CYS A 44 -7.64 4.94 2.69
N GLY A 45 -7.33 4.56 1.45
CA GLY A 45 -7.63 5.37 0.25
C GLY A 45 -8.92 4.99 -0.47
N ASN A 46 -9.70 4.05 0.08
CA ASN A 46 -10.85 3.45 -0.58
C ASN A 46 -10.49 2.90 -1.98
N ARG A 47 -9.36 2.21 -2.07
CA ARG A 47 -8.79 1.68 -3.33
C ARG A 47 -8.96 0.17 -3.46
N PHE A 48 -9.22 -0.54 -2.38
CA PHE A 48 -9.31 -2.00 -2.41
C PHE A 48 -10.66 -2.44 -2.99
N ASN A 49 -10.61 -3.09 -4.16
CA ASN A 49 -11.78 -3.59 -4.87
C ASN A 49 -11.77 -5.12 -4.91
N VAL A 50 -12.82 -5.73 -4.35
CA VAL A 50 -12.96 -7.19 -4.25
C VAL A 50 -13.15 -7.84 -5.63
N TYR A 51 -13.72 -7.16 -6.62
CA TYR A 51 -13.99 -7.76 -7.92
C TYR A 51 -12.71 -8.12 -8.71
N PRO A 52 -11.74 -7.20 -8.90
CA PRO A 52 -10.42 -7.56 -9.45
C PRO A 52 -9.71 -8.66 -8.66
N VAL A 53 -9.86 -8.68 -7.33
CA VAL A 53 -9.28 -9.71 -6.46
C VAL A 53 -9.91 -11.08 -6.73
N ALA A 54 -11.24 -11.16 -6.81
CA ALA A 54 -11.95 -12.38 -7.16
C ALA A 54 -11.56 -12.89 -8.55
N LYS A 55 -11.38 -11.98 -9.52
CA LYS A 55 -10.85 -12.33 -10.85
C LYS A 55 -9.42 -12.84 -10.77
N ALA A 56 -8.58 -12.33 -9.87
CA ALA A 56 -7.23 -12.83 -9.64
C ALA A 56 -7.23 -14.22 -8.99
N VAL A 57 -8.02 -14.43 -7.95
CA VAL A 57 -8.20 -15.74 -7.31
C VAL A 57 -8.67 -16.78 -8.31
N ARG A 58 -9.67 -16.47 -9.15
CA ARG A 58 -10.16 -17.36 -10.22
C ARG A 58 -9.09 -17.84 -11.19
N ARG A 59 -8.03 -17.05 -11.44
CA ARG A 59 -6.92 -17.45 -12.31
C ARG A 59 -5.96 -18.43 -11.62
N LEU A 60 -5.99 -18.51 -10.30
CA LEU A 60 -5.02 -19.24 -9.49
C LEU A 60 -5.60 -20.50 -8.85
N THR A 61 -6.92 -20.59 -8.68
CA THR A 61 -7.60 -21.74 -8.06
C THR A 61 -9.06 -21.85 -8.47
N THR A 62 -9.62 -23.06 -8.34
CA THR A 62 -11.06 -23.34 -8.42
C THR A 62 -11.78 -23.15 -7.07
N GLU A 63 -11.05 -23.22 -5.95
CA GLU A 63 -11.56 -23.09 -4.58
C GLU A 63 -11.76 -21.62 -4.20
N MET A 64 -12.73 -20.96 -4.82
CA MET A 64 -12.90 -19.50 -4.70
C MET A 64 -13.32 -19.03 -3.31
N ASP A 65 -14.48 -19.48 -2.84
CA ASP A 65 -15.13 -18.99 -1.62
C ASP A 65 -14.23 -19.13 -0.39
N PRO A 66 -13.63 -20.30 -0.09
CA PRO A 66 -12.75 -20.43 1.07
C PRO A 66 -11.47 -19.60 0.97
N VAL A 67 -11.06 -19.19 -0.24
CA VAL A 67 -9.91 -18.30 -0.44
C VAL A 67 -10.32 -16.84 -0.24
N LEU A 68 -11.48 -16.43 -0.74
CA LEU A 68 -11.98 -15.06 -0.54
C LEU A 68 -12.30 -14.79 0.93
N ASP A 69 -12.81 -15.78 1.67
CA ASP A 69 -13.10 -15.68 3.11
C ASP A 69 -11.85 -15.44 3.98
N ARG A 70 -10.65 -15.70 3.43
CA ARG A 70 -9.37 -15.43 4.11
C ARG A 70 -8.94 -13.98 4.02
N ILE A 71 -9.63 -13.14 3.24
CA ILE A 71 -9.31 -11.72 3.07
C ILE A 71 -10.16 -10.90 4.04
N LEU A 72 -9.56 -10.47 5.16
CA LEU A 72 -10.23 -9.62 6.14
C LEU A 72 -10.02 -8.15 5.80
N LEU A 73 -11.07 -7.50 5.29
CA LEU A 73 -11.03 -6.09 4.88
C LEU A 73 -11.58 -5.17 5.98
N SER A 74 -10.81 -4.15 6.34
CA SER A 74 -11.25 -2.99 7.11
C SER A 74 -11.02 -1.72 6.31
N ARG A 75 -11.93 -0.74 6.40
CA ARG A 75 -11.79 0.57 5.77
C ARG A 75 -11.67 1.67 6.82
N ALA A 76 -10.73 2.59 6.60
CA ALA A 76 -10.60 3.80 7.38
C ALA A 76 -10.85 5.01 6.48
N PHE A 77 -11.68 5.94 6.95
CA PHE A 77 -11.98 7.19 6.25
C PHE A 77 -11.32 8.40 6.91
N THR A 78 -10.67 8.21 8.06
CA THR A 78 -9.95 9.25 8.81
C THR A 78 -8.68 8.68 9.43
N CYS A 79 -7.67 9.52 9.67
CA CYS A 79 -6.43 9.12 10.34
C CYS A 79 -6.67 8.61 11.77
N TYR A 80 -7.72 9.10 12.45
CA TYR A 80 -8.16 8.56 13.74
C TYR A 80 -8.64 7.11 13.64
N GLN A 81 -9.42 6.78 12.61
CA GLN A 81 -9.89 5.42 12.37
C GLN A 81 -8.75 4.47 12.01
N VAL A 82 -7.74 4.94 11.27
CA VAL A 82 -6.51 4.15 11.00
C VAL A 82 -5.88 3.71 12.31
N LEU A 83 -5.59 4.66 13.21
CA LEU A 83 -4.98 4.34 14.50
C LEU A 83 -5.87 3.40 15.35
N ALA A 84 -7.17 3.64 15.37
CA ALA A 84 -8.10 2.80 16.12
C ALA A 84 -8.11 1.35 15.62
N LEU A 85 -8.15 1.14 14.30
CA LEU A 85 -8.15 -0.19 13.69
C LEU A 85 -6.82 -0.92 13.93
N LEU A 86 -5.68 -0.22 13.83
CA LEU A 86 -4.37 -0.79 14.13
C LEU A 86 -4.24 -1.23 15.60
N ARG A 87 -4.79 -0.46 16.54
CA ARG A 87 -4.80 -0.83 17.97
C ARG A 87 -5.72 -1.99 18.30
N GLN A 88 -6.85 -2.10 17.60
CA GLN A 88 -7.79 -3.21 17.77
C GLN A 88 -7.20 -4.53 17.25
N GLU A 89 -6.18 -4.46 16.38
CA GLU A 89 -5.48 -5.63 15.89
C GLU A 89 -4.66 -6.31 17.00
N THR A 90 -5.27 -7.37 17.53
CA THR A 90 -4.77 -8.18 18.65
C THR A 90 -4.87 -9.67 18.37
N SER A 91 -5.06 -10.05 17.09
CA SER A 91 -5.33 -11.42 16.70
C SER A 91 -4.27 -12.41 17.19
N PRO A 92 -4.67 -13.53 17.83
CA PRO A 92 -3.74 -14.57 18.28
C PRO A 92 -3.12 -15.35 17.10
N LYS A 93 -3.69 -15.22 15.90
CA LYS A 93 -3.14 -15.76 14.65
C LYS A 93 -2.57 -14.61 13.83
N PRO A 94 -1.23 -14.45 13.77
CA PRO A 94 -0.59 -13.47 12.90
C PRO A 94 -0.92 -13.77 11.43
N ALA A 95 -1.14 -12.71 10.67
CA ALA A 95 -1.43 -12.77 9.24
C ALA A 95 -0.77 -11.56 8.57
N PRO A 96 -0.27 -11.68 7.33
CA PRO A 96 0.26 -10.53 6.60
C PRO A 96 -0.76 -9.40 6.50
N ILE A 97 -0.28 -8.16 6.60
CA ILE A 97 -1.11 -6.96 6.58
C ILE A 97 -0.79 -6.12 5.35
N LEU A 98 -1.82 -5.79 4.57
CA LEU A 98 -1.76 -4.87 3.45
C LEU A 98 -2.41 -3.55 3.87
N VAL A 99 -1.62 -2.48 3.99
CA VAL A 99 -2.10 -1.13 4.30
C VAL A 99 -2.14 -0.33 3.00
N VAL A 100 -3.34 -0.05 2.50
CA VAL A 100 -3.55 0.49 1.16
C VAL A 100 -3.74 1.99 1.20
N ASP A 101 -2.86 2.72 0.50
CA ASP A 101 -2.85 4.19 0.39
C ASP A 101 -2.85 4.88 1.77
N LEU A 102 -1.92 4.47 2.65
CA LEU A 102 -1.92 4.85 4.09
C LEU A 102 -2.12 6.35 4.29
N LEU A 103 -1.33 7.17 3.58
CA LEU A 103 -1.32 8.62 3.75
C LEU A 103 -2.59 9.32 3.24
N ALA A 104 -3.52 8.62 2.56
CA ALA A 104 -4.75 9.23 2.05
C ALA A 104 -5.58 9.91 3.15
N THR A 105 -5.62 9.35 4.35
CA THR A 105 -6.39 9.91 5.48
C THR A 105 -5.59 10.86 6.38
N PHE A 106 -4.26 10.84 6.29
CA PHE A 106 -3.37 11.75 7.01
C PHE A 106 -3.15 13.06 6.23
N LEU A 107 -3.33 13.02 4.91
CA LEU A 107 -3.24 14.20 4.06
C LEU A 107 -4.54 15.01 3.99
N ASP A 108 -5.52 14.73 4.86
CA ASP A 108 -6.72 15.55 4.99
C ASP A 108 -6.35 16.99 5.41
N GLU A 109 -6.85 17.96 4.65
CA GLU A 109 -6.59 19.38 4.85
C GLU A 109 -7.30 19.93 6.09
N ASN A 110 -8.37 19.27 6.53
CA ASN A 110 -9.13 19.64 7.73
C ASN A 110 -8.44 19.22 9.03
N ILE A 111 -7.37 18.42 8.95
CA ILE A 111 -6.60 17.98 10.11
C ILE A 111 -5.33 18.82 10.23
N PRO A 112 -5.09 19.48 11.38
CA PRO A 112 -3.83 20.20 11.62
C PRO A 112 -2.63 19.27 11.44
N LEU A 113 -1.57 19.77 10.78
CA LEU A 113 -0.39 18.97 10.49
C LEU A 113 0.23 18.32 11.73
N ALA A 114 0.29 19.05 12.84
CA ALA A 114 0.83 18.53 14.10
C ALA A 114 0.04 17.32 14.60
N GLU A 115 -1.30 17.36 14.49
CA GLU A 115 -2.17 16.25 14.87
C GLU A 115 -2.04 15.08 13.90
N SER A 116 -1.99 15.35 12.59
CA SER A 116 -1.72 14.32 11.58
C SER A 116 -0.39 13.61 11.84
N ARG A 117 0.67 14.35 12.16
CA ARG A 117 1.99 13.78 12.47
C ARG A 117 1.95 12.93 13.73
N ARG A 118 1.35 13.44 14.80
CA ARG A 118 1.15 12.69 16.05
C ARG A 118 0.42 11.37 15.81
N LEU A 119 -0.67 11.40 15.05
CA LEU A 119 -1.45 10.20 14.71
C LEU A 119 -0.66 9.24 13.81
N LEU A 120 0.14 9.76 12.88
CA LEU A 120 0.98 8.94 12.01
C LEU A 120 2.06 8.23 12.83
N ASP A 121 2.75 8.95 13.72
CA ASP A 121 3.78 8.37 14.60
C ASP A 121 3.21 7.23 15.46
N HIS A 122 2.03 7.43 16.05
CA HIS A 122 1.35 6.36 16.78
C HIS A 122 0.90 5.21 15.89
N SER A 123 0.48 5.48 14.65
CA SER A 123 0.09 4.44 13.71
C SER A 123 1.30 3.60 13.27
N LEU A 124 2.44 4.25 13.06
CA LEU A 124 3.70 3.58 12.70
C LEU A 124 4.22 2.71 13.84
N TYR A 125 4.11 3.18 15.09
CA TYR A 125 4.39 2.36 16.26
C TYR A 125 3.56 1.07 16.29
N GLU A 126 2.25 1.15 16.03
CA GLU A 126 1.40 -0.05 15.97
C GLU A 126 1.75 -0.94 14.77
N ILE A 127 2.08 -0.36 13.62
CA ILE A 127 2.53 -1.10 12.43
C ILE A 127 3.83 -1.86 12.72
N GLU A 128 4.81 -1.23 13.38
CA GLU A 128 6.06 -1.86 13.81
C GLU A 128 5.82 -2.99 14.81
N ARG A 129 4.90 -2.79 15.78
CA ARG A 129 4.48 -3.83 16.72
C ARG A 129 3.87 -5.02 15.98
N LEU A 130 2.97 -4.77 15.03
CA LEU A 130 2.30 -5.79 14.24
C LEU A 130 3.28 -6.50 13.29
N SER A 131 4.26 -5.77 12.74
CA SER A 131 5.24 -6.33 11.81
C SER A 131 6.08 -7.42 12.47
N GLN A 132 6.34 -7.33 13.78
CA GLN A 132 7.07 -8.35 14.54
C GLN A 132 6.46 -9.76 14.42
N ALA A 133 5.15 -9.85 14.21
CA ALA A 133 4.44 -11.13 14.12
C ALA A 133 4.20 -11.60 12.68
N ALA A 134 4.00 -10.66 11.74
CA ALA A 134 3.75 -10.96 10.33
C ALA A 134 4.17 -9.78 9.44
N PRO A 135 4.60 -10.01 8.20
CA PRO A 135 5.05 -8.95 7.31
C PRO A 135 3.95 -7.91 7.00
N VAL A 136 4.36 -6.65 6.86
CA VAL A 136 3.47 -5.55 6.47
C VAL A 136 3.90 -4.98 5.12
N LEU A 137 2.94 -4.82 4.21
CA LEU A 137 3.10 -4.07 2.97
C LEU A 137 2.26 -2.81 3.03
N ILE A 138 2.90 -1.66 2.89
CA ILE A 138 2.25 -0.35 2.84
C ILE A 138 2.34 0.18 1.42
N THR A 139 1.23 0.70 0.90
CA THR A 139 1.26 1.48 -0.33
C THR A 139 0.88 2.92 -0.10
N VAL A 140 1.45 3.79 -0.91
CA VAL A 140 1.08 5.21 -1.03
C VAL A 140 1.14 5.63 -2.49
N LYS A 141 0.30 6.59 -2.89
CA LYS A 141 0.46 7.27 -4.17
C LYS A 141 1.72 8.16 -4.19
N PRO A 142 2.33 8.46 -5.35
CA PRO A 142 3.34 9.50 -5.48
C PRO A 142 2.76 10.84 -5.05
N LEU A 143 3.49 11.55 -4.19
CA LEU A 143 3.05 12.79 -3.57
C LEU A 143 3.81 13.99 -4.17
N LEU A 144 3.77 14.08 -5.51
CA LEU A 144 4.59 14.99 -6.32
C LEU A 144 4.31 16.48 -6.09
N THR A 145 3.18 16.82 -5.48
CA THR A 145 2.71 18.20 -5.31
C THR A 145 2.48 18.60 -3.84
N LEU A 146 3.07 17.89 -2.87
CA LEU A 146 2.93 18.29 -1.47
C LEU A 146 3.72 19.56 -1.14
N SER A 147 3.13 20.39 -0.27
CA SER A 147 3.89 21.38 0.49
C SER A 147 5.05 20.71 1.25
N ALA A 148 6.17 21.40 1.42
CA ALA A 148 7.32 20.89 2.18
C ALA A 148 6.92 20.34 3.55
N ASP A 149 6.03 21.03 4.26
CA ASP A 149 5.56 20.62 5.58
C ASP A 149 4.85 19.25 5.57
N ARG A 150 3.96 19.00 4.60
CA ARG A 150 3.27 17.70 4.45
C ARG A 150 4.17 16.61 3.84
N ALA A 151 5.24 16.96 3.13
CA ALA A 151 6.20 15.98 2.63
C ALA A 151 6.89 15.21 3.78
N SER A 152 7.03 15.84 4.95
CA SER A 152 7.57 15.20 6.16
C SER A 152 6.81 13.93 6.59
N LEU A 153 5.51 13.82 6.28
CA LEU A 153 4.72 12.61 6.58
C LEU A 153 5.16 11.41 5.74
N LEU A 154 5.54 11.65 4.48
CA LEU A 154 6.10 10.61 3.62
C LEU A 154 7.53 10.26 4.04
N GLU A 155 8.33 11.24 4.46
CA GLU A 155 9.70 11.03 4.93
C GLU A 155 9.75 10.11 6.14
N VAL A 156 8.89 10.34 7.14
CA VAL A 156 8.79 9.47 8.32
C VAL A 156 8.42 8.04 7.89
N LEU A 157 7.47 7.88 6.96
CA LEU A 157 7.09 6.56 6.45
C LEU A 157 8.25 5.85 5.71
N ILE A 158 9.04 6.60 4.94
CA ILE A 158 10.25 6.09 4.27
C ILE A 158 11.30 5.63 5.29
N GLN A 159 11.47 6.36 6.39
CA GLN A 159 12.43 6.04 7.46
C GLN A 159 12.02 4.79 8.26
N THR A 160 10.72 4.57 8.48
CA THR A 160 10.20 3.38 9.16
C THR A 160 10.26 2.12 8.29
N ALA A 161 10.19 2.25 6.97
CA ALA A 161 10.15 1.11 6.07
C ALA A 161 11.51 0.36 6.02
N THR A 162 11.46 -0.96 6.13
CA THR A 162 12.63 -1.85 5.94
C THR A 162 13.12 -1.83 4.50
N ALA A 163 12.21 -1.70 3.54
CA ALA A 163 12.53 -1.55 2.12
C ALA A 163 11.52 -0.61 1.45
N VAL A 164 12.02 0.21 0.52
CA VAL A 164 11.21 1.17 -0.24
C VAL A 164 11.32 0.87 -1.73
N TYR A 165 10.17 0.72 -2.38
CA TYR A 165 10.06 0.51 -3.82
C TYR A 165 9.31 1.67 -4.44
N ARG A 166 9.81 2.18 -5.56
CA ARG A 166 9.16 3.21 -6.36
C ARG A 166 8.78 2.58 -7.68
N LEU A 167 7.49 2.56 -8.00
CA LEU A 167 7.01 2.14 -9.30
C LEU A 167 6.79 3.39 -10.14
N GLU A 168 7.42 3.41 -11.30
CA GLU A 168 7.23 4.47 -12.28
C GLU A 168 5.92 4.27 -13.05
N ASP A 169 5.30 5.38 -13.46
CA ASP A 169 4.23 5.32 -14.43
C ASP A 169 4.86 5.28 -15.83
N PRO A 170 4.65 4.22 -16.64
CA PRO A 170 5.15 4.19 -18.01
C PRO A 170 4.65 5.39 -18.85
N ALA A 171 3.49 5.96 -18.50
CA ALA A 171 2.92 7.12 -19.18
C ALA A 171 3.58 8.45 -18.81
N LEU A 172 4.45 8.48 -17.79
CA LEU A 172 5.26 9.65 -17.41
C LEU A 172 6.69 9.59 -17.94
N LEU A 173 7.04 8.56 -18.71
CA LEU A 173 8.28 8.56 -19.47
C LEU A 173 8.20 9.69 -20.51
N PRO A 174 9.19 10.60 -20.58
CA PRO A 174 9.21 11.60 -21.63
C PRO A 174 9.13 10.89 -22.98
N GLU A 175 8.19 11.30 -23.84
CA GLU A 175 8.12 10.78 -25.21
C GLU A 175 9.51 10.87 -25.83
N PRO A 176 10.00 9.83 -26.53
CA PRO A 176 11.25 9.94 -27.25
C PRO A 176 11.13 11.14 -28.19
N GLN A 177 11.99 12.14 -28.01
CA GLN A 177 12.05 13.32 -28.87
C GLN A 177 12.37 12.83 -30.29
N LEU A 178 11.33 12.64 -31.11
CA LEU A 178 11.44 12.48 -32.55
C LEU A 178 11.85 13.83 -33.13
N GLN A 179 13.11 14.19 -32.93
CA GLN A 179 13.68 15.42 -33.45
C GLN A 179 15.01 15.09 -34.14
N GLY A 180 14.97 15.09 -35.48
CA GLY A 180 16.19 15.12 -36.30
C GLY A 180 16.37 14.02 -37.36
N MET A 181 15.34 13.68 -38.13
CA MET A 181 15.56 13.18 -39.50
C MET A 181 14.65 13.93 -40.47
N LEU A 182 14.91 15.23 -40.61
CA LEU A 182 14.58 15.94 -41.84
C LEU A 182 15.52 15.38 -42.90
N PHE A 183 14.94 14.67 -43.87
CA PHE A 183 15.60 14.28 -45.11
C PHE A 183 16.17 15.53 -45.78
N SER A 184 17.50 15.64 -45.84
CA SER A 184 18.18 16.46 -46.83
C SER A 184 18.09 15.69 -48.16
N ALA A 185 17.23 16.14 -49.05
CA ALA A 185 17.32 15.79 -50.46
C ALA A 185 18.12 16.91 -51.14
N ASP A 186 19.36 16.61 -51.48
CA ASP A 186 20.11 17.23 -52.57
C ASP A 186 20.78 16.10 -53.36
#